data_AF-A0A942JEQ0-F1
#
_entry.id   AF-A0A942JEQ0-F1
#
_cell.length_a   1.000
_cell.length_b   1.000
_cell.length_c   1.000
_cell.angle_alpha   90.00
_cell.angle_beta   90.00
_cell.angle_gamma   90.00
#
_symmetry.space_group_name_H-M   'P 1'
#
loop_
_entity.id
_entity.type
_entity.pdbx_description
1 polymer ?
#
loop_
_entity_poly.entity_id
_entity_poly.type
_entity_poly.pdbx_seq_one_letter_code
_entity_poly.pdbx_strand_id
1 'polypeptide(L)' 'ILAIARMLLTAIYNILKKSEPYNPALYHKANLPPAHREVSVDQAIFILQRQGYLITHPALSA' A
#
# COMPACT_ATOMS: atom_id res chain seq x y z
N ILE A 1 8.71 9.09 1.23
CA ILE A 1 10.20 9.15 1.11
C ILE A 1 10.82 7.74 1.12
N LEU A 2 10.59 6.90 2.14
CA LEU A 2 11.17 5.54 2.22
C LEU A 2 10.87 4.64 1.00
N ALA A 3 9.63 4.66 0.50
CA ALA A 3 9.24 3.88 -0.68
C ALA A 3 10.03 4.30 -1.94
N ILE A 4 10.22 5.61 -2.14
CA ILE A 4 10.97 6.17 -3.27
C ILE A 4 12.44 5.76 -3.19
N ALA A 5 13.05 5.83 -2.00
CA ALA A 5 14.44 5.42 -1.80
C ALA A 5 14.65 3.92 -2.13
N ARG A 6 13.74 3.04 -1.68
CA ARG A 6 13.79 1.60 -1.99
C ARG A 6 13.62 1.33 -3.49
N MET A 7 12.73 2.08 -4.13
CA MET A 7 12.47 1.99 -5.58
C MET A 7 13.71 2.35 -6.40
N LEU A 8 14.33 3.49 -6.09
CA LEU A 8 15.54 3.97 -6.75
C LEU A 8 16.73 3.03 -6.54
N LEU A 9 16.92 2.54 -5.30
CA LEU A 9 18.01 1.60 -5.00
C LEU A 9 17.86 0.30 -5.80
N THR A 10 16.63 -0.22 -5.93
CA THR A 10 16.35 -1.44 -6.71
C THR A 10 16.60 -1.22 -8.20
N ALA A 11 16.19 -0.06 -8.73
CA ALA A 11 16.43 0.30 -10.13
C ALA A 11 17.93 0.40 -10.44
N ILE A 12 18.70 1.09 -9.59
CA ILE A 12 20.16 1.23 -9.74
C ILE A 12 20.85 -0.14 -9.66
N TYR A 13 20.44 -1.00 -8.72
CA TYR A 13 20.97 -2.36 -8.62
C TYR A 13 20.78 -3.16 -9.92
N ASN A 14 19.59 -3.14 -10.52
CA ASN A 14 19.32 -3.89 -11.75
C ASN A 14 20.12 -3.36 -12.94
N ILE A 15 20.28 -2.03 -13.07
CA ILE A 15 21.11 -1.41 -14.12
C ILE A 15 22.57 -1.87 -13.99
N LEU A 16 23.13 -1.79 -12.79
CA LEU A 16 24.54 -2.07 -12.57
C LEU A 16 24.86 -3.57 -12.57
N LYS A 17 24.01 -4.40 -11.95
CA LYS A 17 24.29 -5.82 -11.75
C LYS A 17 23.82 -6.70 -12.90
N LYS A 18 22.69 -6.35 -13.52
CA LYS A 18 22.03 -7.17 -14.54
C LYS A 18 22.11 -6.56 -15.95
N SER A 19 22.62 -5.33 -16.08
CA SER A 19 22.59 -4.57 -17.34
C SER A 19 21.16 -4.39 -17.87
N GLU A 20 20.17 -4.43 -16.99
CA GLU A 20 18.78 -4.19 -17.36
C GLU A 20 18.56 -2.67 -17.51
N PRO A 21 18.09 -2.19 -18.68
CA PRO A 21 17.82 -0.77 -18.86
C PRO A 21 16.70 -0.31 -17.93
N TYR A 22 16.82 0.92 -17.44
CA TYR A 22 15.82 1.52 -16.56
C TYR A 22 14.45 1.57 -17.26
N ASN A 23 13.44 0.93 -16.67
CA ASN A 23 12.05 0.98 -17.13
C ASN A 23 11.15 1.61 -16.05
N PRO A 24 10.75 2.89 -16.19
CA PRO A 24 9.91 3.57 -15.20
C PRO A 24 8.50 2.96 -15.06
N ALA A 25 8.00 2.26 -16.08
CA ALA A 25 6.66 1.67 -16.05
C ALA A 25 6.51 0.55 -14.99
N LEU A 26 7.60 -0.13 -14.63
CA LEU A 26 7.62 -1.15 -13.58
C LEU A 26 7.37 -0.56 -12.19
N TYR A 27 7.73 0.71 -12.01
CA TYR A 27 7.74 1.38 -10.73
C TYR A 27 6.50 2.24 -10.49
N HIS A 28 5.78 2.59 -11.56
CA HIS A 28 4.50 3.29 -11.48
C HIS A 28 3.39 2.45 -10.80
N LYS A 29 3.52 1.12 -10.81
CA LYS A 29 2.55 0.20 -10.18
C LYS A 29 2.55 0.22 -8.65
N ALA A 30 3.61 0.72 -8.01
CA ALA A 30 3.74 0.71 -6.55
C ALA A 30 2.79 1.70 -5.84
N ASN A 31 2.19 2.64 -6.57
CA ASN A 31 1.20 3.59 -6.04
C ASN A 31 -0.25 3.11 -6.18
N LEU A 32 -0.49 1.93 -6.78
CA LEU A 32 -1.84 1.39 -6.79
C LEU A 32 -2.23 0.99 -5.36
N PRO A 33 -3.46 1.30 -4.93
CA PRO A 33 -3.98 0.70 -3.71
C PRO A 33 -3.81 -0.82 -3.82
N PRO A 34 -3.45 -1.49 -2.71
CA PRO A 34 -3.26 -2.93 -2.71
C PRO A 34 -4.47 -3.60 -3.38
N ALA A 35 -4.21 -4.67 -4.14
CA ALA A 35 -5.23 -5.49 -4.79
C ALA A 35 -6.42 -5.67 -3.84
N HIS A 36 -7.66 -5.60 -4.35
CA HIS A 36 -8.87 -5.75 -3.53
C HIS A 36 -8.72 -6.98 -2.64
N ARG A 37 -8.43 -6.74 -1.36
CA ARG A 37 -8.28 -7.77 -0.34
C ARG A 37 -9.61 -7.84 0.37
N GLU A 38 -10.20 -9.02 0.36
CA GLU A 38 -11.33 -9.30 1.23
C GLU A 38 -10.84 -9.22 2.68
N VAL A 39 -11.57 -8.46 3.48
CA VAL A 39 -11.36 -8.34 4.93
C VAL A 39 -12.69 -8.63 5.60
N SER A 40 -12.64 -9.39 6.71
CA SER A 40 -13.83 -9.59 7.54
C SER A 40 -14.24 -8.28 8.22
N VAL A 41 -15.50 -8.22 8.64
CA VAL A 41 -16.03 -7.06 9.38
C VAL A 41 -15.21 -6.78 10.63
N ASP A 42 -14.86 -7.82 11.40
CA ASP A 42 -14.06 -7.68 12.62
C ASP A 42 -12.66 -7.13 12.34
N GLN A 43 -12.03 -7.59 11.25
CA GLN A 43 -10.73 -7.08 10.84
C GLN A 43 -10.81 -5.62 10.40
N ALA A 44 -11.87 -5.23 9.68
CA ALA A 44 -12.08 -3.84 9.28
C ALA A 44 -12.22 -2.94 10.52
N ILE A 45 -13.02 -3.37 11.51
CA ILE A 45 -13.18 -2.67 12.79
C ILE A 45 -11.82 -2.50 13.49
N PHE A 46 -11.03 -3.57 13.60
CA PHE A 46 -9.72 -3.54 14.24
C PHE A 46 -8.74 -2.59 13.54
N ILE A 47 -8.72 -2.57 12.21
CA ILE A 47 -7.86 -1.67 11.42
C ILE A 47 -8.23 -0.21 11.67
N LEU A 48 -9.53 0.13 11.62
CA LEU A 48 -10.01 1.50 11.84
C LEU A 48 -9.67 1.98 13.26
N GLN A 49 -9.84 1.13 14.29
CA GLN A 49 -9.48 1.48 15.66
C GLN A 49 -7.98 1.79 15.79
N ARG A 50 -7.10 1.01 15.16
CA ARG A 50 -5.65 1.28 15.17
C ARG A 50 -5.26 2.59 14.46
N GLN A 51 -6.11 3.06 13.55
CA GLN A 51 -5.96 4.35 12.88
C GLN A 51 -6.54 5.52 13.69
N GLY A 52 -7.10 5.25 14.87
CA GLY A 52 -7.67 6.27 15.77
C GLY A 52 -9.14 6.58 15.51
N TYR A 53 -9.83 5.82 14.66
CA TYR A 53 -11.26 5.99 14.44
C TYR A 53 -12.07 5.39 15.59
N LEU A 54 -13.05 6.15 16.08
CA LEU A 54 -14.08 5.68 16.99
C LEU A 54 -15.21 5.08 16.16
N ILE A 55 -15.49 3.81 16.39
CA ILE A 55 -16.55 3.09 15.67
C ILE A 55 -17.81 3.18 16.51
N THR A 56 -18.83 3.82 15.96
CA THR A 56 -20.16 3.91 16.58
C THR A 56 -21.15 3.13 15.73
N HIS A 57 -22.09 2.46 16.39
CA HIS A 57 -23.24 1.90 15.68
C HIS A 57 -24.13 3.05 15.24
N PRO A 58 -24.70 3.01 14.02
CA PRO A 58 -25.71 3.97 13.63
C PRO A 58 -26.83 3.93 14.66
N ALA A 59 -27.21 5.10 15.18
CA ALA A 59 -28.38 5.20 16.04
C ALA A 59 -29.57 4.69 15.23
N LEU A 60 -30.14 3.56 15.65
CA LEU A 60 -31.40 3.07 15.14
C LEU A 60 -32.41 4.18 15.43
N SER A 61 -32.82 4.92 14.41
CA SER A 61 -33.97 5.82 14.48
C SER A 61 -35.20 4.94 14.69
N ALA A 62 -35.61 4.82 15.95
CA ALA A 62 -36.86 4.21 16.37
C ALA A 62 -38.06 5.02 15.87
#